data_AF-A0A926HKF4-F1
#
_entry.id   AF-A0A926HKF4-F1
#
_cell.length_a   1.000
_cell.length_b   1.000
_cell.length_c   1.000
_cell.angle_alpha   90.00
_cell.angle_beta   90.00
_cell.angle_gamma   90.00
#
_symmetry.space_group_name_H-M   'P 1'
#
loop_
_entity.id
_entity.type
_entity.pdbx_description
1 polymer ?
#
loop_
_entity_poly.entity_id
_entity_poly.type
_entity_poly.pdbx_seq_one_letter_code
_entity_poly.pdbx_strand_id
1 'polypeptide(L)'
;MLPSARKKFNASFTEEKYLQFFHNLYDRFPYKIDFKVCETPVFIPAWLKEKLLQAGEDIIDVICRKDFKKITERAVPQNLQVPGEDENTVFLALDFGICIDEAGQISPQLIEMQGFASLHGYQHSLGKGYRTYFDIESGLSHLFNGLHDDSYEEFLRRTIVADHHTENVILLEIEPEKQKTWVDFWITKEITGVEPVCISKIIKEGKDLFYEKGGRKIKIERIYNRLIFDEFLLRKDLPVQWNITDEANVEWVSHPNWFFRISKYTLPYIKSEYVPETNFLHEVKSMPADLENYVLKPLFSFAGSGVIFDVKEEDIKKITDPENFILQRKVTYHPCIETPDIPAKFEMRLMYIWEKNRPRPTLVINLVRLSKGAMVGVNFNKGKSWVGGTVGYFE
;
A
#
# COMPACT_ATOMS: atom_id res chain seq x y z
N MET A 1 19.98 -2.15 9.58
CA MET A 1 19.52 -3.47 10.05
C MET A 1 20.01 -3.69 11.46
N LEU A 2 19.23 -4.41 12.29
CA LEU A 2 19.70 -4.88 13.61
C LEU A 2 20.61 -6.12 13.41
N PRO A 3 21.94 -6.01 13.60
CA PRO A 3 22.87 -7.06 13.15
C PRO A 3 22.75 -8.37 13.92
N SER A 4 22.49 -8.30 15.23
CA SER A 4 22.31 -9.48 16.10
C SER A 4 21.13 -10.34 15.65
N ALA A 5 19.95 -9.74 15.51
CA ALA A 5 18.73 -10.42 15.06
C ALA A 5 18.89 -10.98 13.64
N ARG A 6 19.54 -10.23 12.73
CA ARG A 6 19.82 -10.70 11.36
C ARG A 6 20.69 -11.94 11.34
N LYS A 7 21.81 -11.94 12.10
CA LYS A 7 22.74 -13.08 12.19
C LYS A 7 22.07 -14.29 12.83
N LYS A 8 21.30 -14.08 13.90
CA LYS A 8 20.54 -15.14 14.59
C LYS A 8 19.55 -15.81 13.65
N PHE A 9 18.76 -15.03 12.92
CA PHE A 9 17.80 -15.58 11.96
C PHE A 9 18.51 -16.40 10.87
N ASN A 10 19.57 -15.85 10.25
CA ASN A 10 20.29 -16.53 9.17
C ASN A 10 20.88 -17.87 9.63
N ALA A 11 21.39 -17.96 10.87
CA ALA A 11 21.92 -19.19 11.44
C ALA A 11 20.84 -20.25 11.76
N SER A 12 19.60 -19.83 11.97
CA SER A 12 18.49 -20.71 12.40
C SER A 12 17.52 -21.10 11.28
N PHE A 13 17.69 -20.50 10.09
CA PHE A 13 16.84 -20.70 8.93
C PHE A 13 17.00 -22.10 8.35
N THR A 14 15.88 -22.75 8.01
CA THR A 14 15.84 -23.98 7.24
C THR A 14 14.72 -23.91 6.21
N GLU A 15 14.90 -24.57 5.07
CA GLU A 15 13.87 -24.65 4.02
C GLU A 15 12.59 -25.32 4.54
N GLU A 16 12.71 -26.34 5.39
CA GLU A 16 11.58 -27.01 6.02
C GLU A 16 10.71 -26.05 6.86
N LYS A 17 11.32 -25.23 7.72
CA LYS A 17 10.59 -24.23 8.51
C LYS A 17 9.89 -23.21 7.62
N TYR A 18 10.57 -22.78 6.56
CA TYR A 18 9.99 -21.87 5.57
C TYR A 18 8.78 -22.47 4.86
N LEU A 19 8.84 -23.73 4.44
CA LEU A 19 7.70 -24.40 3.81
C LEU A 19 6.52 -24.50 4.76
N GLN A 20 6.75 -24.91 6.01
CA GLN A 20 5.69 -24.96 7.04
C GLN A 20 5.05 -23.59 7.27
N PHE A 21 5.88 -22.55 7.40
CA PHE A 21 5.42 -21.16 7.49
C PHE A 21 4.60 -20.75 6.27
N PHE A 22 5.07 -21.02 5.05
CA PHE A 22 4.40 -20.61 3.82
C PHE A 22 3.04 -21.28 3.66
N HIS A 23 2.97 -22.59 3.94
CA HIS A 23 1.74 -23.37 3.94
C HIS A 23 0.73 -22.86 4.97
N ASN A 24 1.17 -22.52 6.18
CA ASN A 24 0.32 -21.95 7.23
C ASN A 24 -0.45 -20.69 6.78
N LEU A 25 0.11 -19.90 5.87
CA LEU A 25 -0.54 -18.67 5.39
C LEU A 25 -1.83 -18.92 4.62
N TYR A 26 -2.00 -20.08 3.98
CA TYR A 26 -3.13 -20.31 3.07
C TYR A 26 -3.80 -21.68 3.15
N ASP A 27 -3.24 -22.68 3.84
CA ASP A 27 -3.78 -24.07 3.83
C ASP A 27 -5.24 -24.17 4.37
N ARG A 28 -5.66 -23.21 5.20
CA ARG A 28 -7.04 -23.12 5.71
C ARG A 28 -8.05 -22.55 4.70
N PHE A 29 -7.56 -22.08 3.54
CA PHE A 29 -8.35 -21.47 2.50
C PHE A 29 -8.39 -22.33 1.23
N PRO A 30 -9.40 -22.14 0.36
CA PRO A 30 -9.57 -23.00 -0.82
C PRO A 30 -8.61 -22.68 -1.98
N TYR A 31 -7.76 -21.66 -1.85
CA TYR A 31 -6.85 -21.20 -2.91
C TYR A 31 -5.40 -21.25 -2.43
N LYS A 32 -4.47 -21.34 -3.39
CA LYS A 32 -3.03 -21.25 -3.11
C LYS A 32 -2.52 -19.83 -3.34
N ILE A 33 -1.54 -19.42 -2.57
CA ILE A 33 -0.78 -18.19 -2.85
C ILE A 33 0.11 -18.44 -4.06
N ASP A 34 0.01 -17.59 -5.08
CA ASP A 34 0.75 -17.68 -6.34
C ASP A 34 1.90 -16.66 -6.45
N PHE A 35 2.03 -15.77 -5.46
CA PHE A 35 3.10 -14.78 -5.38
C PHE A 35 4.21 -15.21 -4.39
N LYS A 36 5.39 -14.61 -4.56
CA LYS A 36 6.55 -14.89 -3.71
C LYS A 36 6.40 -14.24 -2.34
N VAL A 37 6.27 -15.07 -1.32
CA VAL A 37 6.47 -14.68 0.09
C VAL A 37 7.95 -14.81 0.41
N CYS A 38 8.51 -13.80 1.05
CA CYS A 38 9.93 -13.80 1.38
C CYS A 38 10.26 -14.85 2.44
N GLU A 39 11.45 -15.41 2.38
CA GLU A 39 11.97 -16.37 3.35
C GLU A 39 12.28 -15.72 4.70
N THR A 40 12.40 -14.39 4.74
CA THR A 40 12.87 -13.68 5.91
C THR A 40 12.06 -12.42 6.20
N PRO A 41 11.87 -12.06 7.48
CA PRO A 41 11.48 -10.71 7.87
C PRO A 41 12.70 -9.77 7.87
N VAL A 42 12.42 -8.49 8.08
CA VAL A 42 13.43 -7.44 8.23
C VAL A 42 13.47 -6.94 9.67
N PHE A 43 14.66 -6.75 10.24
CA PHE A 43 14.85 -6.28 11.61
C PHE A 43 15.32 -4.83 11.62
N ILE A 44 14.45 -3.93 12.08
CA ILE A 44 14.61 -2.48 11.99
C ILE A 44 15.12 -1.94 13.34
N PRO A 45 16.32 -1.34 13.40
CA PRO A 45 16.86 -0.75 14.62
C PRO A 45 16.14 0.58 14.97
N ALA A 46 16.20 0.98 16.25
CA ALA A 46 15.54 2.18 16.76
C ALA A 46 15.85 3.46 15.93
N TRP A 47 17.11 3.69 15.56
CA TRP A 47 17.48 4.89 14.78
C TRP A 47 16.81 4.94 13.39
N LEU A 48 16.59 3.79 12.74
CA LEU A 48 15.93 3.76 11.43
C LEU A 48 14.41 3.91 11.59
N LYS A 49 13.85 3.34 12.67
CA LYS A 49 12.47 3.55 13.07
C LYS A 49 12.19 5.05 13.25
N GLU A 50 13.02 5.77 14.00
CA GLU A 50 12.88 7.21 14.21
C GLU A 50 12.85 8.01 12.90
N LYS A 51 13.79 7.75 11.98
CA LYS A 51 13.78 8.40 10.65
C LYS A 51 12.51 8.08 9.85
N LEU A 52 12.05 6.83 9.85
CA LEU A 52 10.84 6.41 9.16
C LEU A 52 9.57 7.05 9.74
N LEU A 53 9.50 7.18 11.07
CA LEU A 53 8.40 7.85 11.76
C LEU A 53 8.38 9.35 11.42
N GLN A 54 9.53 10.03 11.49
CA GLN A 54 9.64 11.43 11.12
C GLN A 54 9.24 11.67 9.65
N ALA A 55 9.76 10.83 8.74
CA ALA A 55 9.39 10.88 7.33
C ALA A 55 7.88 10.71 7.10
N GLY A 56 7.24 9.83 7.90
CA GLY A 56 5.79 9.66 7.91
C GLY A 56 5.06 10.93 8.35
N GLU A 57 5.46 11.53 9.48
CA GLU A 57 4.83 12.73 10.03
C GLU A 57 4.93 13.94 9.07
N ASP A 58 6.09 14.13 8.42
CA ASP A 58 6.28 15.22 7.44
C ASP A 58 5.26 15.13 6.29
N ILE A 59 4.94 13.91 5.85
CA ILE A 59 3.96 13.67 4.77
C ILE A 59 2.54 13.82 5.30
N ILE A 60 2.26 13.27 6.49
CA ILE A 60 0.94 13.35 7.13
C ILE A 60 0.57 14.82 7.40
N ASP A 61 1.52 15.67 7.76
CA ASP A 61 1.29 17.10 7.94
C ASP A 61 0.72 17.76 6.68
N VAL A 62 1.18 17.37 5.50
CA VAL A 62 0.63 17.86 4.23
C VAL A 62 -0.76 17.30 3.98
N ILE A 63 -0.98 16.01 4.22
CA ILE A 63 -2.29 15.35 4.03
C ILE A 63 -3.35 15.92 4.99
N CYS A 64 -2.97 16.28 6.21
CA CYS A 64 -3.84 16.87 7.22
C CYS A 64 -4.11 18.37 7.01
N ARG A 65 -3.53 19.02 5.99
CA ARG A 65 -3.80 20.43 5.71
C ARG A 65 -5.27 20.66 5.38
N LYS A 66 -5.83 21.76 5.88
CA LYS A 66 -7.22 22.18 5.60
C LYS A 66 -7.51 22.38 4.11
N ASP A 67 -6.51 22.79 3.33
CA ASP A 67 -6.63 23.00 1.89
C ASP A 67 -6.26 21.76 1.06
N PHE A 68 -6.01 20.59 1.68
CA PHE A 68 -5.58 19.39 0.96
C PHE A 68 -6.55 18.95 -0.14
N LYS A 69 -7.86 18.88 0.16
CA LYS A 69 -8.90 18.54 -0.84
C LYS A 69 -8.98 19.57 -1.97
N LYS A 70 -8.65 20.84 -1.70
CA LYS A 70 -8.63 21.91 -2.70
C LYS A 70 -7.41 21.78 -3.62
N ILE A 71 -6.22 21.62 -3.06
CA ILE A 71 -4.99 21.52 -3.88
C ILE A 71 -4.91 20.20 -4.66
N THR A 72 -5.66 19.17 -4.25
CA THR A 72 -5.74 17.86 -4.94
C THR A 72 -7.01 17.68 -5.77
N GLU A 73 -7.85 18.71 -5.95
CA GLU A 73 -9.12 18.61 -6.68
C GLU A 73 -8.94 18.06 -8.10
N ARG A 74 -7.92 18.56 -8.81
CA ARG A 74 -7.57 18.13 -10.17
C ARG A 74 -6.98 16.72 -10.24
N ALA A 75 -6.66 16.10 -9.11
CA ALA A 75 -6.16 14.73 -9.10
C ALA A 75 -7.27 13.72 -9.44
N VAL A 76 -8.54 14.03 -9.14
CA VAL A 76 -9.68 13.15 -9.43
C VAL A 76 -10.21 13.43 -10.84
N PRO A 77 -10.12 12.48 -11.79
CA PRO A 77 -10.69 12.68 -13.12
C PRO A 77 -12.21 12.86 -13.05
N GLN A 78 -12.75 13.84 -13.76
CA GLN A 78 -14.18 14.20 -13.67
C GLN A 78 -15.12 13.02 -13.98
N ASN A 79 -14.73 12.15 -14.91
CA ASN A 79 -15.50 10.96 -15.30
C ASN A 79 -15.36 9.78 -14.32
N LEU A 80 -14.49 9.88 -13.31
CA LEU A 80 -14.25 8.86 -12.27
C LEU A 80 -14.59 9.37 -10.87
N GLN A 81 -15.15 10.58 -10.77
CA GLN A 81 -15.52 11.18 -9.50
C GLN A 81 -16.70 10.42 -8.87
N VAL A 82 -16.49 9.93 -7.65
CA VAL A 82 -17.54 9.28 -6.86
C VAL A 82 -18.20 10.30 -5.92
N PRO A 83 -19.54 10.39 -5.87
CA PRO A 83 -20.27 11.27 -4.96
C PRO A 83 -20.13 10.86 -3.49
N GLY A 84 -20.31 11.82 -2.57
CA GLY A 84 -20.33 11.53 -1.13
C GLY A 84 -18.95 11.32 -0.52
N GLU A 85 -17.93 12.03 -1.00
CA GLU A 85 -16.56 11.91 -0.54
C GLU A 85 -16.38 12.26 0.95
N ASP A 86 -15.81 11.32 1.72
CA ASP A 86 -15.43 11.52 3.12
C ASP A 86 -14.41 12.64 3.33
N GLU A 87 -14.30 13.12 4.57
CA GLU A 87 -13.36 14.18 4.95
C GLU A 87 -11.89 13.74 4.87
N ASN A 88 -11.59 12.48 5.14
CA ASN A 88 -10.26 11.90 5.09
C ASN A 88 -10.31 10.45 4.56
N THR A 89 -9.19 9.96 4.00
CA THR A 89 -9.04 8.53 3.73
C THR A 89 -9.06 7.74 5.04
N VAL A 90 -9.46 6.46 5.01
CA VAL A 90 -9.37 5.56 6.16
C VAL A 90 -8.05 4.79 6.19
N PHE A 91 -7.60 4.28 5.06
CA PHE A 91 -6.38 3.47 4.96
C PHE A 91 -5.31 4.20 4.14
N LEU A 92 -4.17 4.51 4.78
CA LEU A 92 -3.06 5.24 4.19
C LEU A 92 -1.79 4.37 4.19
N ALA A 93 -1.08 4.33 3.07
CA ALA A 93 0.23 3.69 2.98
C ALA A 93 1.28 4.66 2.43
N LEU A 94 2.46 4.65 3.04
CA LEU A 94 3.63 5.43 2.64
C LEU A 94 4.80 4.48 2.38
N ASP A 95 5.30 4.46 1.13
CA ASP A 95 6.37 3.58 0.68
C ASP A 95 7.71 4.30 0.66
N PHE A 96 8.66 3.83 1.44
CA PHE A 96 10.02 4.37 1.52
C PHE A 96 11.04 3.37 0.98
N GLY A 97 11.84 3.80 0.00
CA GLY A 97 13.06 3.11 -0.38
C GLY A 97 14.14 3.41 0.63
N ILE A 98 14.93 2.40 1.03
CA ILE A 98 16.08 2.63 1.90
C ILE A 98 17.30 2.94 1.04
N CYS A 99 17.77 4.17 1.15
CA CYS A 99 18.77 4.76 0.27
C CYS A 99 20.02 5.17 1.03
N ILE A 100 21.07 5.50 0.27
CA ILE A 100 22.23 6.24 0.79
C ILE A 100 22.11 7.69 0.33
N ASP A 101 22.34 8.62 1.26
CA ASP A 101 22.45 10.05 0.95
C ASP A 101 23.86 10.44 0.46
N GLU A 102 24.04 11.72 0.13
CA GLU A 102 25.31 12.26 -0.38
C GLU A 102 26.45 12.17 0.65
N ALA A 103 26.13 12.03 1.95
CA ALA A 103 27.09 11.83 3.03
C ALA A 103 27.41 10.34 3.31
N GLY A 104 26.84 9.42 2.53
CA GLY A 104 27.04 7.98 2.72
C GLY A 104 26.18 7.37 3.83
N GLN A 105 25.25 8.12 4.41
CA GLN A 105 24.39 7.63 5.49
C GLN A 105 23.10 7.03 4.94
N ILE A 106 22.53 6.08 5.69
CA ILE A 106 21.24 5.49 5.33
C ILE A 106 20.12 6.50 5.62
N SER A 107 19.29 6.74 4.61
CA SER A 107 18.09 7.57 4.71
C SER A 107 16.90 6.92 3.99
N PRO A 108 15.69 6.90 4.59
CA PRO A 108 14.49 6.56 3.84
C PRO A 108 14.18 7.67 2.83
N GLN A 109 13.67 7.28 1.67
CA GLN A 109 13.22 8.19 0.62
C GLN A 109 11.86 7.74 0.11
N LEU A 110 10.89 8.64 0.10
CA LEU A 110 9.53 8.36 -0.34
C LEU A 110 9.50 8.00 -1.83
N ILE A 111 8.86 6.88 -2.14
CA ILE A 111 8.74 6.32 -3.49
C ILE A 111 7.31 6.46 -3.99
N GLU A 112 6.35 6.14 -3.13
CA GLU A 112 4.93 6.14 -3.44
C GLU A 112 4.10 6.39 -2.15
N MET A 113 2.90 6.95 -2.32
CA MET A 113 1.90 7.07 -1.27
C MET A 113 0.54 6.68 -1.83
N GLN A 114 -0.33 6.13 -0.97
CA GLN A 114 -1.64 5.63 -1.38
C GLN A 114 -2.68 5.90 -0.30
N GLY A 115 -3.74 6.65 -0.65
CA GLY A 115 -4.92 6.89 0.20
C GLY A 115 -5.96 5.79 0.14
N PHE A 116 -5.53 4.57 -0.19
CA PHE A 116 -6.38 3.42 -0.48
C PHE A 116 -5.62 2.12 -0.18
N ALA A 117 -5.00 2.06 1.00
CA ALA A 117 -4.08 0.98 1.31
C ALA A 117 -4.79 -0.37 1.50
N SER A 118 -4.09 -1.42 1.06
CA SER A 118 -4.51 -2.82 1.11
C SER A 118 -3.58 -3.65 1.98
N LEU A 119 -3.89 -4.94 2.18
CA LEU A 119 -3.03 -5.94 2.83
C LEU A 119 -2.98 -5.87 4.37
N HIS A 120 -3.84 -5.10 5.02
CA HIS A 120 -3.86 -4.99 6.49
C HIS A 120 -4.09 -6.33 7.20
N GLY A 121 -4.99 -7.18 6.69
CA GLY A 121 -5.22 -8.50 7.26
C GLY A 121 -4.04 -9.44 7.00
N TYR A 122 -3.62 -9.53 5.74
CA TYR A 122 -2.53 -10.40 5.32
C TYR A 122 -1.19 -10.08 6.01
N GLN A 123 -0.82 -8.81 6.14
CA GLN A 123 0.43 -8.42 6.81
C GLN A 123 0.45 -8.79 8.28
N HIS A 124 -0.69 -8.72 8.95
CA HIS A 124 -0.79 -9.15 10.34
C HIS A 124 -0.63 -10.67 10.48
N SER A 125 -1.32 -11.44 9.63
CA SER A 125 -1.15 -12.90 9.58
C SER A 125 0.29 -13.30 9.22
N LEU A 126 0.94 -12.56 8.34
CA LEU A 126 2.33 -12.79 7.95
C LEU A 126 3.30 -12.56 9.12
N GLY A 127 3.11 -11.47 9.86
CA GLY A 127 3.80 -11.21 11.13
C GLY A 127 3.66 -12.37 12.10
N LYS A 128 2.43 -12.74 12.47
CA LYS A 128 2.16 -13.88 13.37
C LYS A 128 2.81 -15.17 12.88
N GLY A 129 2.77 -15.42 11.57
CA GLY A 129 3.43 -16.56 10.93
C GLY A 129 4.93 -16.58 11.19
N TYR A 130 5.64 -15.47 10.96
CA TYR A 130 7.09 -15.44 11.22
C TYR A 130 7.43 -15.71 12.70
N ARG A 131 6.67 -15.15 13.64
CA ARG A 131 6.92 -15.37 15.08
C ARG A 131 6.61 -16.80 15.52
N THR A 132 5.66 -17.46 14.87
CA THR A 132 5.31 -18.87 15.13
C THR A 132 6.40 -19.83 14.67
N TYR A 133 6.97 -19.62 13.48
CA TYR A 133 7.88 -20.59 12.84
C TYR A 133 9.37 -20.24 12.96
N PHE A 134 9.71 -19.01 13.34
CA PHE A 134 11.08 -18.54 13.51
C PHE A 134 11.28 -17.86 14.87
N ASP A 135 12.52 -17.90 15.35
CA ASP A 135 12.90 -17.33 16.66
C ASP A 135 13.05 -15.80 16.55
N ILE A 136 11.92 -15.10 16.63
CA ILE A 136 11.84 -13.64 16.67
C ILE A 136 11.86 -13.16 18.12
N GLU A 137 12.82 -12.30 18.45
CA GLU A 137 12.98 -11.73 19.79
C GLU A 137 11.70 -11.02 20.26
N SER A 138 11.36 -11.19 21.55
CA SER A 138 10.11 -10.67 22.14
C SER A 138 10.07 -9.14 22.20
N GLY A 139 11.23 -8.49 22.24
CA GLY A 139 11.34 -7.03 22.21
C GLY A 139 11.07 -6.41 20.83
N LEU A 140 10.98 -7.21 19.77
CA LEU A 140 10.74 -6.70 18.43
C LEU A 140 9.27 -6.86 18.03
N SER A 141 8.67 -5.86 17.39
CA SER A 141 7.23 -5.86 17.01
C SER A 141 7.01 -5.52 15.54
N HIS A 142 6.07 -6.19 14.88
CA HIS A 142 5.56 -5.80 13.56
C HIS A 142 4.42 -4.78 13.62
N LEU A 143 3.88 -4.57 14.83
CA LEU A 143 2.81 -3.63 15.14
C LEU A 143 3.35 -2.39 15.84
N PHE A 144 2.62 -1.28 15.72
CA PHE A 144 3.01 0.04 16.24
C PHE A 144 2.01 0.56 17.28
N ASN A 145 2.37 1.68 17.93
CA ASN A 145 1.49 2.42 18.84
C ASN A 145 0.90 1.57 19.98
N GLY A 146 1.69 0.62 20.49
CA GLY A 146 1.29 -0.26 21.60
C GLY A 146 0.28 -1.35 21.23
N LEU A 147 -0.04 -1.51 19.94
CA LEU A 147 -0.91 -2.57 19.48
C LEU A 147 -0.24 -3.94 19.63
N HIS A 148 -0.99 -4.89 20.15
CA HIS A 148 -0.75 -6.33 20.12
C HIS A 148 -1.83 -7.02 19.27
N ASP A 149 -1.67 -8.32 19.00
CA ASP A 149 -2.51 -9.09 18.07
C ASP A 149 -4.02 -8.84 18.25
N ASP A 150 -4.57 -9.12 19.43
CA ASP A 150 -6.01 -8.92 19.69
C ASP A 150 -6.46 -7.46 19.53
N SER A 151 -5.67 -6.50 20.02
CA SER A 151 -6.00 -5.08 19.91
C SER A 151 -5.93 -4.57 18.47
N TYR A 152 -5.04 -5.14 17.63
CA TYR A 152 -4.93 -4.80 16.22
C TYR A 152 -6.12 -5.37 15.42
N GLU A 153 -6.47 -6.64 15.66
CA GLU A 153 -7.60 -7.29 15.00
C GLU A 153 -8.92 -6.57 15.34
N GLU A 154 -9.13 -6.20 16.61
CA GLU A 154 -10.28 -5.39 17.02
C GLU A 154 -10.23 -3.97 16.43
N PHE A 155 -9.04 -3.36 16.35
CA PHE A 155 -8.87 -2.05 15.74
C PHE A 155 -9.24 -2.05 14.26
N LEU A 156 -8.82 -3.06 13.52
CA LEU A 156 -9.16 -3.24 12.12
C LEU A 156 -10.65 -3.52 11.94
N ARG A 157 -11.23 -4.41 12.77
CA ARG A 157 -12.66 -4.73 12.75
C ARG A 157 -13.53 -3.51 12.99
N ARG A 158 -13.30 -2.75 14.07
CA ARG A 158 -14.11 -1.57 14.38
C ARG A 158 -13.99 -0.48 13.32
N THR A 159 -12.82 -0.35 12.69
CA THR A 159 -12.59 0.61 11.60
C THR A 159 -13.43 0.26 10.36
N ILE A 160 -13.46 -1.03 10.00
CA ILE A 160 -14.17 -1.51 8.81
C ILE A 160 -15.67 -1.59 9.04
N VAL A 161 -16.11 -2.17 10.17
CA VAL A 161 -17.53 -2.45 10.44
C VAL A 161 -18.25 -1.25 11.06
N ALA A 162 -17.55 -0.46 11.87
CA ALA A 162 -18.13 0.62 12.68
C ALA A 162 -19.36 0.14 13.47
N ASP A 163 -20.44 0.92 13.47
CA ASP A 163 -21.69 0.63 14.20
C ASP A 163 -22.72 -0.16 13.35
N HIS A 164 -22.32 -0.67 12.18
CA HIS A 164 -23.20 -1.43 11.31
C HIS A 164 -23.27 -2.92 11.69
N HIS A 165 -24.35 -3.57 11.31
CA HIS A 165 -24.38 -5.04 11.30
C HIS A 165 -23.39 -5.56 10.26
N THR A 166 -22.56 -6.53 10.64
CA THR A 166 -21.50 -7.08 9.76
C THR A 166 -22.03 -7.58 8.41
N GLU A 167 -23.25 -8.14 8.36
CA GLU A 167 -23.85 -8.59 7.10
C GLU A 167 -24.23 -7.45 6.14
N ASN A 168 -24.36 -6.22 6.64
CA ASN A 168 -24.62 -5.02 5.83
C ASN A 168 -23.34 -4.30 5.41
N VAL A 169 -22.17 -4.83 5.77
CA VAL A 169 -20.85 -4.35 5.37
C VAL A 169 -20.23 -5.34 4.38
N ILE A 170 -19.70 -4.84 3.27
CA ILE A 170 -19.00 -5.67 2.27
C ILE A 170 -17.57 -5.18 2.03
N LEU A 171 -16.70 -6.08 1.61
CA LEU A 171 -15.41 -5.76 1.00
C LEU A 171 -15.60 -5.84 -0.51
N LEU A 172 -15.60 -4.70 -1.20
CA LEU A 172 -15.88 -4.61 -2.62
C LEU A 172 -14.61 -4.75 -3.45
N GLU A 173 -14.61 -5.68 -4.41
CA GLU A 173 -13.49 -5.90 -5.33
C GLU A 173 -14.01 -6.43 -6.69
N ILE A 174 -13.13 -6.60 -7.67
CA ILE A 174 -13.38 -7.36 -8.89
C ILE A 174 -12.94 -8.81 -8.69
N GLU A 175 -13.90 -9.75 -8.73
CA GLU A 175 -13.65 -11.20 -8.63
C GLU A 175 -12.61 -11.55 -7.55
N PRO A 176 -12.92 -11.31 -6.25
CA PRO A 176 -11.95 -11.39 -5.15
C PRO A 176 -11.12 -12.68 -5.15
N GLU A 177 -11.70 -13.80 -5.57
CA GLU A 177 -11.08 -15.13 -5.65
C GLU A 177 -10.04 -15.29 -6.76
N LYS A 178 -10.07 -14.41 -7.76
CA LYS A 178 -9.12 -14.42 -8.89
C LYS A 178 -7.96 -13.43 -8.69
N GLN A 179 -8.05 -12.58 -7.67
CA GLN A 179 -7.01 -11.60 -7.39
C GLN A 179 -5.74 -12.27 -6.86
N LYS A 180 -4.57 -11.79 -7.27
CA LYS A 180 -3.28 -12.31 -6.75
C LYS A 180 -3.18 -12.20 -5.22
N THR A 181 -3.75 -11.14 -4.68
CA THR A 181 -3.76 -10.87 -3.24
C THR A 181 -5.01 -11.39 -2.54
N TRP A 182 -5.70 -12.37 -3.15
CA TRP A 182 -6.95 -12.94 -2.64
C TRP A 182 -6.88 -13.19 -1.13
N VAL A 183 -5.77 -13.77 -0.64
CA VAL A 183 -5.57 -14.17 0.75
C VAL A 183 -5.89 -13.07 1.78
N ASP A 184 -5.64 -11.81 1.44
CA ASP A 184 -5.96 -10.67 2.30
C ASP A 184 -7.48 -10.50 2.52
N PHE A 185 -8.30 -10.79 1.51
CA PHE A 185 -9.76 -10.72 1.62
C PHE A 185 -10.31 -11.80 2.56
N TRP A 186 -9.78 -13.01 2.48
CA TRP A 186 -10.21 -14.11 3.36
C TRP A 186 -9.74 -13.89 4.80
N ILE A 187 -8.51 -13.40 5.00
CA ILE A 187 -8.04 -13.02 6.33
C ILE A 187 -8.86 -11.85 6.89
N THR A 188 -9.16 -10.84 6.07
CA THR A 188 -10.01 -9.73 6.50
C THR A 188 -11.40 -10.24 6.89
N LYS A 189 -11.96 -11.19 6.14
CA LYS A 189 -13.22 -11.86 6.50
C LYS A 189 -13.11 -12.63 7.81
N GLU A 190 -12.02 -13.36 8.08
CA GLU A 190 -11.81 -14.05 9.36
C GLU A 190 -11.77 -13.06 10.53
N ILE A 191 -11.07 -11.93 10.38
CA ILE A 191 -10.92 -10.91 11.43
C ILE A 191 -12.23 -10.15 11.66
N THR A 192 -12.95 -9.82 10.59
CA THR A 192 -14.04 -8.83 10.65
C THR A 192 -15.44 -9.39 10.44
N GLY A 193 -15.54 -10.59 9.87
CA GLY A 193 -16.79 -11.20 9.40
C GLY A 193 -17.33 -10.63 8.09
N VAL A 194 -16.69 -9.58 7.53
CA VAL A 194 -17.14 -8.90 6.31
C VAL A 194 -16.96 -9.78 5.09
N GLU A 195 -17.98 -9.84 4.23
CA GLU A 195 -17.94 -10.66 3.02
C GLU A 195 -17.23 -9.94 1.86
N PRO A 196 -16.26 -10.59 1.18
CA PRO A 196 -15.75 -10.10 -0.08
C PRO A 196 -16.79 -10.31 -1.18
N VAL A 197 -17.16 -9.24 -1.87
CA VAL A 197 -18.22 -9.21 -2.88
C VAL A 197 -17.70 -8.58 -4.17
N CYS A 198 -17.91 -9.28 -5.29
CA CYS A 198 -17.57 -8.77 -6.61
C CYS A 198 -18.53 -7.65 -7.03
N ILE A 199 -18.04 -6.58 -7.66
CA ILE A 199 -18.90 -5.49 -8.19
C ILE A 199 -20.00 -5.99 -9.14
N SER A 200 -19.76 -7.07 -9.89
CA SER A 200 -20.79 -7.68 -10.78
C SER A 200 -21.91 -8.40 -10.04
N LYS A 201 -21.80 -8.56 -8.71
CA LYS A 201 -22.81 -9.16 -7.83
C LYS A 201 -23.62 -8.12 -7.07
N ILE A 202 -23.33 -6.84 -7.25
CA ILE A 202 -24.07 -5.75 -6.63
C ILE A 202 -25.37 -5.54 -7.41
N ILE A 203 -26.47 -5.50 -6.68
CA ILE A 203 -27.82 -5.23 -7.18
C ILE A 203 -28.16 -3.79 -6.77
N LYS A 204 -28.63 -2.98 -7.71
CA LYS A 204 -29.04 -1.59 -7.47
C LYS A 204 -30.55 -1.47 -7.52
N GLU A 205 -31.17 -0.96 -6.47
CA GLU A 205 -32.60 -0.63 -6.43
C GLU A 205 -32.75 0.84 -5.99
N GLY A 206 -32.96 1.73 -6.96
CA GLY A 206 -32.91 3.18 -6.70
C GLY A 206 -31.50 3.60 -6.28
N LYS A 207 -31.36 4.12 -5.05
CA LYS A 207 -30.07 4.46 -4.43
C LYS A 207 -29.56 3.39 -3.45
N ASP A 208 -30.38 2.39 -3.14
CA ASP A 208 -29.98 1.32 -2.23
C ASP A 208 -29.24 0.22 -3.00
N LEU A 209 -28.19 -0.33 -2.39
CA LEU A 209 -27.40 -1.43 -2.93
C LEU A 209 -27.64 -2.70 -2.13
N PHE A 210 -27.59 -3.84 -2.81
CA PHE A 210 -27.79 -5.15 -2.23
C PHE A 210 -26.80 -6.17 -2.79
N TYR A 211 -26.60 -7.26 -2.07
CA TYR A 211 -25.94 -8.47 -2.56
C TYR A 211 -26.70 -9.72 -2.10
N GLU A 212 -26.42 -10.87 -2.73
CA GLU A 212 -27.04 -12.13 -2.34
C GLU A 212 -26.09 -13.01 -1.52
N LYS A 213 -26.60 -13.57 -0.43
CA LYS A 213 -25.90 -14.56 0.40
C LYS A 213 -26.88 -15.61 0.90
N GLY A 214 -26.63 -16.88 0.61
CA GLY A 214 -27.49 -17.98 1.05
C GLY A 214 -28.95 -17.86 0.60
N GLY A 215 -29.18 -17.35 -0.62
CA GLY A 215 -30.52 -17.11 -1.17
C GLY A 215 -31.26 -15.91 -0.59
N ARG A 216 -30.64 -15.12 0.29
CA ARG A 216 -31.18 -13.87 0.83
C ARG A 216 -30.58 -12.68 0.11
N LYS A 217 -31.41 -11.70 -0.25
CA LYS A 217 -31.01 -10.36 -0.65
C LYS A 217 -30.73 -9.52 0.59
N ILE A 218 -29.51 -9.04 0.77
CA ILE A 218 -29.05 -8.30 1.95
C ILE A 218 -28.68 -6.89 1.53
N LYS A 219 -29.16 -5.88 2.27
CA LYS A 219 -28.85 -4.47 2.01
C LYS A 219 -27.38 -4.20 2.33
N ILE A 220 -26.73 -3.38 1.52
CA ILE A 220 -25.39 -2.86 1.77
C ILE A 220 -25.55 -1.46 2.35
N GLU A 221 -24.99 -1.22 3.52
CA GLU A 221 -24.96 0.08 4.19
C GLU A 221 -23.56 0.68 4.21
N ARG A 222 -22.53 -0.16 4.13
CA ARG A 222 -21.13 0.26 4.18
C ARG A 222 -20.26 -0.57 3.25
N ILE A 223 -19.34 0.09 2.55
CA ILE A 223 -18.43 -0.56 1.60
C ILE A 223 -16.98 -0.30 2.02
N TYR A 224 -16.26 -1.36 2.37
CA TYR A 224 -14.81 -1.36 2.33
C TYR A 224 -14.35 -1.57 0.90
N ASN A 225 -14.00 -0.46 0.26
CA ASN A 225 -13.61 -0.48 -1.13
C ASN A 225 -12.18 -1.00 -1.28
N ARG A 226 -12.01 -1.97 -2.20
CA ARG A 226 -10.72 -2.49 -2.65
C ARG A 226 -10.54 -2.47 -4.17
N LEU A 227 -11.62 -2.14 -4.89
CA LEU A 227 -11.64 -1.98 -6.34
C LEU A 227 -10.77 -0.82 -6.83
N ILE A 228 -9.92 -1.11 -7.80
CA ILE A 228 -9.07 -0.14 -8.51
C ILE A 228 -9.72 0.22 -9.85
N PHE A 229 -9.90 1.53 -10.11
CA PHE A 229 -10.55 2.02 -11.33
C PHE A 229 -9.89 1.56 -12.62
N ASP A 230 -8.56 1.62 -12.70
CA ASP A 230 -7.81 1.19 -13.89
C ASP A 230 -8.10 -0.26 -14.28
N GLU A 231 -8.16 -1.15 -13.28
CA GLU A 231 -8.51 -2.55 -13.51
C GLU A 231 -9.97 -2.67 -13.93
N PHE A 232 -10.87 -1.97 -13.22
CA PHE A 232 -12.30 -1.99 -13.51
C PHE A 232 -12.63 -1.51 -14.93
N LEU A 233 -11.99 -0.44 -15.38
CA LEU A 233 -12.23 0.14 -16.70
C LEU A 233 -11.83 -0.82 -17.83
N LEU A 234 -10.89 -1.74 -17.59
CA LEU A 234 -10.48 -2.78 -18.55
C LEU A 234 -11.45 -3.97 -18.59
N ARG A 235 -12.27 -4.17 -17.55
CA ARG A 235 -13.19 -5.31 -17.41
C ARG A 235 -14.58 -5.06 -18.02
N LYS A 236 -14.61 -4.90 -19.34
CA LYS A 236 -15.86 -4.70 -20.11
C LYS A 236 -16.77 -5.94 -20.20
N ASP A 237 -16.27 -7.09 -19.75
CA ASP A 237 -16.95 -8.37 -19.74
C ASP A 237 -17.88 -8.58 -18.54
N LEU A 238 -17.76 -7.77 -17.48
CA LEU A 238 -18.51 -7.96 -16.25
C LEU A 238 -19.96 -7.44 -16.37
N PRO A 239 -20.97 -8.23 -15.97
CA PRO A 239 -22.36 -7.77 -15.93
C PRO A 239 -22.59 -6.92 -14.67
N VAL A 240 -22.42 -5.61 -14.79
CA VAL A 240 -22.53 -4.68 -13.65
C VAL A 240 -23.87 -3.95 -13.67
N GLN A 241 -24.61 -3.96 -12.55
CA GLN A 241 -25.87 -3.22 -12.39
C GLN A 241 -25.71 -1.84 -11.74
N TRP A 242 -24.58 -1.60 -11.07
CA TRP A 242 -24.24 -0.34 -10.42
C TRP A 242 -22.89 0.17 -10.90
N ASN A 243 -22.87 1.34 -11.52
CA ASN A 243 -21.63 2.04 -11.77
C ASN A 243 -21.18 2.72 -10.47
N ILE A 244 -19.93 2.49 -10.05
CA ILE A 244 -19.38 3.04 -8.80
C ILE A 244 -19.40 4.58 -8.73
N THR A 245 -19.51 5.25 -9.87
CA THR A 245 -19.66 6.72 -9.96
C THR A 245 -21.11 7.19 -9.78
N ASP A 246 -22.09 6.28 -9.75
CA ASP A 246 -23.46 6.60 -9.42
C ASP A 246 -23.64 6.79 -7.91
N GLU A 247 -24.47 7.75 -7.53
CA GLU A 247 -24.87 7.96 -6.14
C GLU A 247 -25.54 6.70 -5.54
N ALA A 248 -25.14 6.35 -4.31
CA ALA A 248 -25.66 5.24 -3.53
C ALA A 248 -25.73 5.58 -2.03
N ASN A 249 -26.70 5.01 -1.32
CA ASN A 249 -26.89 5.19 0.12
C ASN A 249 -25.94 4.29 0.92
N VAL A 250 -24.63 4.54 0.82
CA VAL A 250 -23.60 3.76 1.52
C VAL A 250 -22.58 4.66 2.18
N GLU A 251 -22.06 4.24 3.33
CA GLU A 251 -20.85 4.82 3.92
C GLU A 251 -19.61 4.11 3.36
N TRP A 252 -18.54 4.88 3.14
CA TRP A 252 -17.30 4.33 2.59
C TRP A 252 -16.27 4.05 3.69
N VAL A 253 -15.53 2.96 3.50
CA VAL A 253 -14.21 2.76 4.10
C VAL A 253 -13.23 2.80 2.95
N SER A 254 -12.40 3.84 2.94
CA SER A 254 -11.53 4.22 1.82
C SER A 254 -12.32 4.63 0.57
N HIS A 255 -12.99 5.78 0.65
CA HIS A 255 -13.73 6.35 -0.47
C HIS A 255 -12.88 6.43 -1.76
N PRO A 256 -13.40 6.03 -2.94
CA PRO A 256 -12.59 5.83 -4.15
C PRO A 256 -11.78 7.04 -4.61
N ASN A 257 -12.27 8.27 -4.40
CA ASN A 257 -11.55 9.50 -4.76
C ASN A 257 -10.16 9.63 -4.08
N TRP A 258 -9.96 9.06 -2.88
CA TRP A 258 -8.69 9.15 -2.16
C TRP A 258 -7.54 8.40 -2.83
N PHE A 259 -7.86 7.40 -3.67
CA PHE A 259 -6.90 6.73 -4.54
C PHE A 259 -6.19 7.73 -5.47
N PHE A 260 -6.91 8.73 -5.96
CA PHE A 260 -6.36 9.75 -6.85
C PHE A 260 -5.72 10.91 -6.07
N ARG A 261 -6.31 11.32 -4.95
CA ARG A 261 -5.83 12.49 -4.17
C ARG A 261 -4.48 12.27 -3.50
N ILE A 262 -4.29 11.11 -2.89
CA ILE A 262 -3.02 10.72 -2.24
C ILE A 262 -2.29 9.81 -3.22
N SER A 263 -1.52 10.44 -4.11
CA SER A 263 -0.88 9.80 -5.25
C SER A 263 0.39 10.56 -5.65
N LYS A 264 0.95 10.28 -6.84
CA LYS A 264 2.07 11.04 -7.42
C LYS A 264 1.76 12.54 -7.52
N TYR A 265 0.48 12.89 -7.66
CA TYR A 265 -0.01 14.27 -7.71
C TYR A 265 0.36 15.06 -6.45
N THR A 266 0.44 14.39 -5.30
CA THR A 266 0.70 15.04 -4.01
C THR A 266 2.18 15.38 -3.81
N LEU A 267 3.08 14.65 -4.47
CA LEU A 267 4.53 14.71 -4.22
C LEU A 267 5.13 16.13 -4.30
N PRO A 268 4.80 16.97 -5.32
CA PRO A 268 5.37 18.33 -5.41
C PRO A 268 5.07 19.24 -4.20
N TYR A 269 3.96 18.97 -3.49
CA TYR A 269 3.52 19.76 -2.34
C TYR A 269 4.23 19.40 -1.03
N ILE A 270 5.01 18.32 -1.00
CA ILE A 270 5.69 17.83 0.19
C ILE A 270 7.14 18.29 0.18
N LYS A 271 7.55 19.00 1.25
CA LYS A 271 8.92 19.47 1.43
C LYS A 271 9.49 18.81 2.68
N SER A 272 10.34 17.82 2.46
CA SER A 272 11.00 17.02 3.50
C SER A 272 12.32 16.48 2.94
N GLU A 273 13.32 16.25 3.79
CA GLU A 273 14.56 15.57 3.42
C GLU A 273 14.34 14.10 3.00
N TYR A 274 13.20 13.53 3.41
CA TYR A 274 12.80 12.15 3.11
C TYR A 274 11.96 12.04 1.83
N VAL A 275 11.75 13.14 1.10
CA VAL A 275 11.05 13.16 -0.18
C VAL A 275 11.99 13.67 -1.26
N PRO A 276 12.26 12.88 -2.32
CA PRO A 276 13.11 13.33 -3.41
C PRO A 276 12.54 14.60 -4.03
N GLU A 277 13.42 15.54 -4.42
CA GLU A 277 13.00 16.78 -5.05
C GLU A 277 12.05 16.48 -6.22
N THR A 278 10.85 17.05 -6.15
CA THR A 278 9.77 16.76 -7.09
C THR A 278 9.06 18.06 -7.44
N ASN A 279 8.91 18.31 -8.73
CA ASN A 279 8.21 19.48 -9.27
C ASN A 279 7.24 19.03 -10.36
N PHE A 280 6.12 19.74 -10.51
CA PHE A 280 5.32 19.60 -11.72
C PHE A 280 6.14 20.06 -12.92
N LEU A 281 6.13 19.30 -14.02
CA LEU A 281 6.99 19.57 -15.16
C LEU A 281 6.74 20.98 -15.73
N HIS A 282 5.48 21.41 -15.82
CA HIS A 282 5.11 22.74 -16.28
C HIS A 282 5.56 23.89 -15.35
N GLU A 283 5.94 23.62 -14.10
CA GLU A 283 6.41 24.63 -13.14
C GLU A 283 7.95 24.74 -13.11
N VAL A 284 8.67 23.84 -13.78
CA VAL A 284 10.14 23.85 -13.86
C VAL A 284 10.59 25.02 -14.74
N LYS A 285 11.07 26.11 -14.10
CA LYS A 285 11.49 27.34 -14.79
C LYS A 285 12.77 27.17 -15.62
N SER A 286 13.71 26.38 -15.13
CA SER A 286 14.98 26.07 -15.78
C SER A 286 15.26 24.59 -15.63
N MET A 287 15.48 23.90 -16.76
CA MET A 287 15.75 22.47 -16.73
C MET A 287 17.09 22.20 -16.03
N PRO A 288 17.16 21.18 -15.15
CA PRO A 288 18.42 20.74 -14.56
C PRO A 288 19.45 20.40 -15.63
N ALA A 289 20.73 20.68 -15.38
CA ALA A 289 21.80 20.33 -16.32
C ALA A 289 22.10 18.82 -16.32
N ASP A 290 21.72 18.13 -15.24
CA ASP A 290 21.98 16.71 -14.98
C ASP A 290 20.68 15.89 -15.06
N LEU A 291 19.91 16.04 -16.13
CA LEU A 291 18.62 15.35 -16.33
C LEU A 291 18.73 13.82 -16.19
N GLU A 292 19.91 13.24 -16.44
CA GLU A 292 20.17 11.83 -16.21
C GLU A 292 19.98 11.42 -14.75
N ASN A 293 19.95 12.34 -13.79
CA ASN A 293 19.66 12.10 -12.38
C ASN A 293 18.18 12.22 -12.01
N TYR A 294 17.29 12.36 -12.99
CA TYR A 294 15.85 12.52 -12.78
C TYR A 294 15.05 11.36 -13.36
N VAL A 295 13.83 11.24 -12.86
CA VAL A 295 12.76 10.40 -13.40
C VAL A 295 11.56 11.27 -13.74
N LEU A 296 10.95 10.98 -14.87
CA LEU A 296 9.77 11.66 -15.37
C LEU A 296 8.58 10.72 -15.22
N LYS A 297 7.56 11.15 -14.48
CA LYS A 297 6.42 10.29 -14.11
C LYS A 297 5.11 10.93 -14.57
N PRO A 298 4.24 10.22 -15.31
CA PRO A 298 2.88 10.66 -15.53
C PRO A 298 2.09 10.63 -14.22
N LEU A 299 1.20 11.60 -14.02
CA LEU A 299 0.37 11.71 -12.82
C LEU A 299 -0.71 10.62 -12.76
N PHE A 300 -1.32 10.31 -13.90
CA PHE A 300 -2.46 9.39 -14.00
C PHE A 300 -2.07 7.99 -14.48
N SER A 301 -0.78 7.63 -14.40
CA SER A 301 -0.32 6.28 -14.70
C SER A 301 -0.04 5.48 -13.44
N PHE A 302 -0.41 4.20 -13.49
CA PHE A 302 -0.32 3.28 -12.36
C PHE A 302 0.67 2.14 -12.66
N ALA A 303 1.12 1.47 -11.59
CA ALA A 303 2.09 0.36 -11.65
C ALA A 303 3.39 0.66 -12.44
N GLY A 304 3.83 1.93 -12.45
CA GLY A 304 5.07 2.35 -13.12
C GLY A 304 4.98 2.48 -14.64
N SER A 305 3.79 2.35 -15.22
CA SER A 305 3.58 2.57 -16.66
C SER A 305 3.94 4.01 -17.05
N GLY A 306 4.67 4.19 -18.15
CA GLY A 306 5.06 5.50 -18.67
C GLY A 306 6.12 6.26 -17.87
N VAL A 307 6.75 5.64 -16.86
CA VAL A 307 7.88 6.26 -16.14
C VAL A 307 9.14 6.20 -17.01
N ILE A 308 9.78 7.35 -17.20
CA ILE A 308 11.05 7.47 -17.92
C ILE A 308 12.17 7.69 -16.91
N PHE A 309 13.18 6.83 -16.96
CA PHE A 309 14.42 6.93 -16.17
C PHE A 309 15.53 7.55 -17.02
N ASP A 310 16.53 8.12 -16.36
CA ASP A 310 17.71 8.72 -17.02
C ASP A 310 17.26 9.75 -18.07
N VAL A 311 16.43 10.70 -17.63
CA VAL A 311 15.70 11.63 -18.48
C VAL A 311 16.65 12.41 -19.39
N LYS A 312 16.24 12.60 -20.64
CA LYS A 312 16.94 13.44 -21.62
C LYS A 312 16.05 14.62 -22.01
N GLU A 313 16.65 15.69 -22.53
CA GLU A 313 15.89 16.83 -23.04
C GLU A 313 14.85 16.41 -24.11
N GLU A 314 15.18 15.42 -24.93
CA GLU A 314 14.28 14.90 -25.97
C GLU A 314 13.00 14.28 -25.38
N ASP A 315 13.08 13.68 -24.19
CA ASP A 315 11.93 13.07 -23.54
C ASP A 315 10.94 14.15 -23.10
N ILE A 316 11.46 15.26 -22.56
CA ILE A 316 10.67 16.43 -22.17
C ILE A 316 10.04 17.10 -23.40
N LYS A 317 10.80 17.27 -24.48
CA LYS A 317 10.31 17.88 -25.73
C LYS A 317 9.16 17.09 -26.40
N LYS A 318 9.06 15.78 -26.12
CA LYS A 318 7.98 14.92 -26.64
C LYS A 318 6.69 15.02 -25.84
N ILE A 319 6.71 15.60 -24.63
CA ILE A 319 5.52 15.74 -23.80
C ILE A 319 4.65 16.87 -24.33
N THR A 320 3.38 16.54 -24.60
CA THR A 320 2.37 17.47 -25.11
C THR A 320 1.55 18.13 -24.00
N ASP A 321 1.51 17.52 -22.81
CA ASP A 321 0.68 17.90 -21.67
C ASP A 321 1.50 17.96 -20.37
N PRO A 322 2.47 18.90 -20.26
CA PRO A 322 3.41 18.95 -19.13
C PRO A 322 2.76 19.20 -17.76
N GLU A 323 1.49 19.60 -17.71
CA GLU A 323 0.71 19.70 -16.48
C GLU A 323 0.39 18.34 -15.84
N ASN A 324 0.43 17.25 -16.63
CA ASN A 324 0.13 15.89 -16.18
C ASN A 324 1.39 15.07 -15.86
N PHE A 325 2.54 15.72 -15.70
CA PHE A 325 3.82 15.09 -15.41
C PHE A 325 4.52 15.73 -14.22
N ILE A 326 5.26 14.92 -13.49
CA ILE A 326 6.23 15.38 -12.49
C ILE A 326 7.64 15.00 -12.92
N LEU A 327 8.59 15.90 -12.66
CA LEU A 327 10.02 15.65 -12.73
C LEU A 327 10.51 15.45 -11.29
N GLN A 328 11.08 14.28 -10.99
CA GLN A 328 11.53 13.92 -9.66
C GLN A 328 13.00 13.47 -9.69
N ARG A 329 13.81 13.88 -8.71
CA ARG A 329 15.19 13.41 -8.56
C ARG A 329 15.22 11.92 -8.24
N LYS A 330 16.12 11.17 -8.89
CA LYS A 330 16.33 9.75 -8.61
C LYS A 330 16.89 9.53 -7.21
N VAL A 331 16.64 8.34 -6.70
CA VAL A 331 17.21 7.83 -5.45
C VAL A 331 18.03 6.58 -5.69
N THR A 332 19.06 6.39 -4.88
CA THR A 332 19.94 5.22 -4.96
C THR A 332 19.66 4.29 -3.80
N TYR A 333 19.01 3.16 -4.10
CA TYR A 333 18.71 2.13 -3.11
C TYR A 333 19.99 1.48 -2.57
N HIS A 334 20.07 1.35 -1.25
CA HIS A 334 21.18 0.71 -0.57
C HIS A 334 20.88 -0.77 -0.27
N PRO A 335 21.69 -1.71 -0.77
CA PRO A 335 21.48 -3.14 -0.52
C PRO A 335 21.97 -3.52 0.89
N CYS A 336 21.16 -3.22 1.91
CA CYS A 336 21.53 -3.35 3.33
C CYS A 336 20.99 -4.62 4.02
N ILE A 337 20.31 -5.51 3.30
CA ILE A 337 19.87 -6.80 3.84
C ILE A 337 20.88 -7.87 3.46
N GLU A 338 21.65 -8.37 4.43
CA GLU A 338 22.50 -9.55 4.22
C GLU A 338 21.63 -10.80 4.03
N THR A 339 21.66 -11.34 2.82
CA THR A 339 21.07 -12.64 2.47
C THR A 339 22.20 -13.66 2.24
N PRO A 340 21.90 -14.97 2.13
CA PRO A 340 22.94 -16.00 1.95
C PRO A 340 23.83 -15.87 0.71
N ASP A 341 23.43 -15.07 -0.27
CA ASP A 341 24.07 -14.87 -1.57
C ASP A 341 24.52 -13.41 -1.76
N ILE A 342 23.69 -12.55 -2.36
CA ILE A 342 23.99 -11.12 -2.61
C ILE A 342 23.06 -10.25 -1.77
N PRO A 343 23.56 -9.17 -1.15
CA PRO A 343 22.71 -8.31 -0.34
C PRO A 343 21.47 -7.80 -1.09
N ALA A 344 20.33 -7.79 -0.42
CA ALA A 344 19.07 -7.30 -0.96
C ALA A 344 18.81 -5.85 -0.55
N LYS A 345 18.10 -5.14 -1.42
CA LYS A 345 17.49 -3.84 -1.16
C LYS A 345 16.09 -4.08 -0.60
N PHE A 346 15.55 -3.10 0.13
CA PHE A 346 14.15 -3.16 0.53
C PHE A 346 13.43 -1.83 0.44
N GLU A 347 12.12 -1.92 0.26
CA GLU A 347 11.15 -0.85 0.46
C GLU A 347 10.34 -1.14 1.72
N MET A 348 10.16 -0.11 2.54
CA MET A 348 9.34 -0.12 3.74
C MET A 348 8.04 0.62 3.47
N ARG A 349 6.92 -0.07 3.53
CA ARG A 349 5.58 0.51 3.53
C ARG A 349 5.09 0.67 4.96
N LEU A 350 4.93 1.91 5.40
CA LEU A 350 4.25 2.23 6.65
C LEU A 350 2.75 2.32 6.39
N MET A 351 1.94 1.62 7.18
CA MET A 351 0.50 1.48 6.95
C MET A 351 -0.27 2.04 8.14
N TYR A 352 -1.13 3.01 7.86
CA TYR A 352 -1.86 3.78 8.84
C TYR A 352 -3.36 3.59 8.69
N ILE A 353 -4.07 3.78 9.81
CA ILE A 353 -5.52 3.86 9.86
C ILE A 353 -5.92 5.22 10.40
N TRP A 354 -6.79 5.92 9.68
CA TRP A 354 -7.38 7.19 10.10
C TRP A 354 -8.82 6.95 10.52
N GLU A 355 -9.03 6.78 11.82
CA GLU A 355 -10.39 6.65 12.36
C GLU A 355 -11.20 7.94 12.09
N LYS A 356 -12.51 7.75 11.90
CA LYS A 356 -13.47 8.86 11.81
C LYS A 356 -13.33 9.78 13.03
N ASN A 357 -13.33 11.09 12.81
CA ASN A 357 -13.20 12.13 13.83
C ASN A 357 -11.83 12.21 14.54
N ARG A 358 -10.81 11.45 14.13
CA ARG A 358 -9.44 11.67 14.60
C ARG A 358 -8.78 12.79 13.80
N PRO A 359 -7.94 13.63 14.43
CA PRO A 359 -7.26 14.70 13.71
C PRO A 359 -6.17 14.19 12.76
N ARG A 360 -5.64 12.98 13.00
CA ARG A 360 -4.51 12.40 12.30
C ARG A 360 -4.63 10.87 12.20
N PRO A 361 -4.02 10.24 11.19
CA PRO A 361 -3.92 8.79 11.07
C PRO A 361 -2.97 8.19 12.11
N THR A 362 -3.20 6.94 12.50
CA THR A 362 -2.37 6.18 13.44
C THR A 362 -1.60 5.10 12.69
N LEU A 363 -0.27 5.07 12.83
CA LEU A 363 0.57 3.99 12.28
C LEU A 363 0.23 2.67 12.99
N VAL A 364 -0.07 1.61 12.24
CA VAL A 364 -0.55 0.35 12.86
C VAL A 364 0.28 -0.86 12.51
N ILE A 365 0.76 -0.94 11.27
CA ILE A 365 1.50 -2.08 10.76
C ILE A 365 2.43 -1.61 9.63
N ASN A 366 3.24 -2.54 9.13
CA ASN A 366 4.09 -2.31 7.99
C ASN A 366 4.05 -3.48 7.00
N LEU A 367 4.53 -3.21 5.79
CA LEU A 367 4.84 -4.20 4.76
C LEU A 367 6.24 -3.90 4.25
N VAL A 368 7.04 -4.93 4.02
CA VAL A 368 8.37 -4.77 3.43
C VAL A 368 8.45 -5.54 2.12
N ARG A 369 9.09 -4.96 1.09
CA ARG A 369 9.37 -5.63 -0.18
C ARG A 369 10.87 -5.78 -0.37
N LEU A 370 11.37 -7.01 -0.48
CA LEU A 370 12.79 -7.28 -0.78
C LEU A 370 12.99 -7.44 -2.28
N SER A 371 14.05 -6.82 -2.79
CA SER A 371 14.47 -6.96 -4.19
C SER A 371 15.98 -7.06 -4.30
N LYS A 372 16.42 -7.89 -5.25
CA LYS A 372 17.81 -7.96 -5.72
C LYS A 372 17.93 -7.42 -7.15
N GLY A 373 16.86 -6.88 -7.71
CA GLY A 373 16.83 -6.24 -9.02
C GLY A 373 17.28 -4.78 -8.98
N ALA A 374 17.48 -4.20 -10.17
CA ALA A 374 17.65 -2.75 -10.31
C ALA A 374 16.38 -2.00 -9.89
N MET A 375 15.20 -2.58 -10.17
CA MET A 375 13.89 -2.10 -9.73
C MET A 375 13.26 -3.05 -8.70
N VAL A 376 12.42 -2.50 -7.82
CA VAL A 376 11.61 -3.26 -6.86
C VAL A 376 10.27 -3.60 -7.52
N GLY A 377 10.01 -4.90 -7.73
CA GLY A 377 8.79 -5.38 -8.39
C GLY A 377 8.82 -6.90 -8.62
N VAL A 378 7.64 -7.52 -8.70
CA VAL A 378 7.49 -8.99 -8.75
C VAL A 378 8.18 -9.60 -9.99
N ASN A 379 8.17 -8.90 -11.13
CA ASN A 379 8.71 -9.42 -12.39
C ASN A 379 10.25 -9.43 -12.46
N PHE A 380 10.94 -8.56 -11.72
CA PHE A 380 12.42 -8.42 -11.77
C PHE A 380 13.18 -9.38 -10.85
N ASN A 381 12.44 -10.17 -10.06
CA ASN A 381 12.98 -11.08 -9.04
C ASN A 381 12.73 -12.56 -9.35
N LYS A 382 12.23 -12.88 -10.55
CA LYS A 382 11.93 -14.26 -10.95
C LYS A 382 13.18 -15.14 -10.85
N GLY A 383 13.09 -16.23 -10.09
CA GLY A 383 14.18 -17.18 -9.86
C GLY A 383 15.20 -16.79 -8.77
N LYS A 384 15.00 -15.67 -8.07
CA LYS A 384 15.84 -15.28 -6.92
C LYS A 384 15.18 -15.73 -5.60
N SER A 385 16.01 -16.08 -4.62
CA SER A 385 15.59 -16.33 -3.23
C SER A 385 15.71 -15.04 -2.40
N TRP A 386 15.05 -14.97 -1.23
CA TRP A 386 15.12 -13.84 -0.31
C TRP A 386 14.66 -12.52 -0.95
N VAL A 387 13.53 -12.60 -1.65
CA VAL A 387 12.85 -11.53 -2.38
C VAL A 387 11.35 -11.67 -2.21
N GLY A 388 10.58 -10.63 -2.54
CA GLY A 388 9.12 -10.63 -2.43
C GLY A 388 8.61 -9.91 -1.19
N GLY A 389 7.33 -10.11 -0.87
CA GLY A 389 6.66 -9.47 0.25
C GLY A 389 7.03 -10.11 1.58
N THR A 390 7.27 -9.27 2.60
CA THR A 390 7.57 -9.64 3.98
C THR A 390 7.08 -8.57 4.95
N VAL A 391 7.44 -8.71 6.23
CA VAL A 391 7.16 -7.76 7.30
C VAL A 391 8.46 -7.32 7.99
N GLY A 392 8.46 -6.11 8.51
CA GLY A 392 9.49 -5.56 9.38
C GLY A 392 9.12 -5.76 10.85
N TYR A 393 10.11 -6.18 11.64
CA TYR A 393 10.10 -6.21 13.09
C TYR A 393 10.97 -5.09 13.64
N PHE A 394 10.37 -4.21 14.43
CA PHE A 394 10.94 -2.98 14.94
C PHE A 394 11.32 -3.12 16.41
N GLU A 395 12.45 -2.54 16.79
CA GLU A 395 12.84 -2.28 18.17
C GLU A 395 11.93 -1.25 18.87
#